data_AF-X1TAR9-F1
#
_entry.id   AF-X1TAR9-F1
#
_cell.length_a   1.000
_cell.length_b   1.000
_cell.length_c   1.000
_cell.angle_alpha   90.00
_cell.angle_beta   90.00
_cell.angle_gamma   90.00
#
_symmetry.space_group_name_H-M   'P 1'
#
loop_
_entity.id
_entity.type
_entity.pdbx_description
1 polymer ?
#
loop_
_entity_poly.entity_id
_entity_poly.type
_entity_poly.pdbx_seq_one_letter_code
_entity_poly.pdbx_strand_id
1 'polypeptide(L)'
;AWMIVLKGKWADDSVKKITKFLNEEIKGSKNANKTIVFKVGEGDSMEQERVSDEVKEGSFKDYMQRLIDDVLISYSMPGYRIGLNVEGRLGGTNIRESTEIYKNGVVEPLQEDIEDVVNHKLIEQGLHCESYKFKLNDLDIRDVDAESKRCVRLINAATMTPNQARNKLGLGKPYTGGNKYYMKSGLEEVGEEELEKREDKFIKAMEDLKEGISKLAEGDFLKEAGKD
;
A
#
# COMPACT_ATOMS: atom_id res chain seq x y z
N ALA A 1 26.68 -6.71 37.13
CA ALA A 1 27.36 -6.33 38.38
C ALA A 1 28.77 -6.92 38.39
N TRP A 2 29.67 -6.51 39.30
CA TRP A 2 31.04 -7.04 39.38
C TRP A 2 31.27 -7.68 40.74
N MET A 3 31.91 -8.84 40.76
CA MET A 3 32.35 -9.54 41.96
C MET A 3 33.87 -9.53 41.97
N ILE A 4 34.42 -9.20 43.13
CA ILE A 4 35.86 -9.14 43.35
C ILE A 4 36.17 -10.05 44.54
N VAL A 5 37.05 -11.01 44.30
CA VAL A 5 37.48 -11.99 45.30
C VAL A 5 38.96 -11.74 45.59
N LEU A 6 39.27 -11.47 46.86
CA LEU A 6 40.64 -11.29 47.36
C LEU A 6 41.10 -12.60 48.00
N LYS A 7 42.20 -13.19 47.51
CA LYS A 7 42.80 -14.41 48.06
C LYS A 7 44.18 -14.09 48.63
N GLY A 8 44.50 -14.61 49.82
CA GLY A 8 45.80 -14.42 50.49
C GLY A 8 45.74 -13.56 51.76
N LYS A 9 46.89 -13.03 52.18
CA LYS A 9 47.05 -12.27 53.44
C LYS A 9 46.92 -10.77 53.20
N TRP A 10 45.69 -10.34 53.01
CA TRP A 10 45.37 -8.92 52.86
C TRP A 10 45.27 -8.23 54.22
N ALA A 11 45.77 -6.99 54.32
CA ALA A 11 45.57 -6.18 55.52
C ALA A 11 44.07 -5.90 55.76
N ASP A 12 43.65 -5.85 57.03
CA ASP A 12 42.23 -5.69 57.43
C ASP A 12 41.53 -4.48 56.80
N ASP A 13 42.27 -3.42 56.48
CA ASP A 13 41.74 -2.18 55.89
C ASP A 13 41.70 -2.19 54.34
N SER A 14 42.28 -3.22 53.70
CA SER A 14 42.35 -3.34 52.23
C SER A 14 40.97 -3.38 51.60
N VAL A 15 40.02 -4.08 52.22
CA VAL A 15 38.63 -4.20 51.74
C VAL A 15 37.95 -2.82 51.69
N LYS A 16 38.14 -1.98 52.72
CA LYS A 16 37.56 -0.64 52.76
C LYS A 16 38.17 0.27 51.71
N LYS A 17 39.49 0.23 51.51
CA LYS A 17 40.19 1.02 50.49
C LYS A 17 39.77 0.65 49.06
N ILE A 18 39.71 -0.64 48.76
CA ILE A 18 39.28 -1.14 47.45
C ILE A 18 37.81 -0.77 47.20
N THR A 19 36.94 -0.93 48.21
CA THR A 19 35.52 -0.55 48.09
C THR A 19 35.35 0.95 47.83
N LYS A 20 36.12 1.80 48.53
CA LYS A 20 36.08 3.25 48.33
C LYS A 20 36.55 3.63 46.91
N PHE A 21 37.68 3.09 46.47
CA PHE A 21 38.21 3.31 45.13
C PHE A 21 37.21 2.90 44.03
N LEU A 22 36.59 1.72 44.14
CA LEU A 22 35.61 1.26 43.15
C LEU A 22 34.36 2.15 43.09
N ASN A 23 33.91 2.68 44.24
CA ASN A 23 32.75 3.57 44.30
C ASN A 23 33.04 4.97 43.74
N GLU A 24 34.24 5.51 43.97
CA GLU A 24 34.60 6.88 43.57
C GLU A 24 35.11 6.94 42.12
N GLU A 25 35.98 6.01 41.74
CA GLU A 25 36.77 6.10 40.50
C GLU A 25 36.26 5.21 39.36
N ILE A 26 35.45 4.19 39.65
CA ILE A 26 35.02 3.19 38.65
C ILE A 26 33.51 3.19 38.42
N LYS A 27 32.70 3.46 39.44
CA LYS A 27 31.25 3.58 39.26
C LYS A 27 30.87 4.88 38.56
N GLY A 28 29.80 4.82 37.75
CA GLY A 28 29.21 5.95 37.05
C GLY A 28 29.62 6.05 35.58
N SER A 29 28.75 6.61 34.75
CA SER A 29 28.96 6.75 33.30
C SER A 29 30.20 7.59 32.94
N LYS A 30 30.57 8.55 33.79
CA LYS A 30 31.76 9.40 33.62
C LYS A 30 33.09 8.65 33.79
N ASN A 31 33.07 7.51 34.49
CA ASN A 31 34.23 6.68 34.80
C ASN A 31 34.31 5.43 33.91
N ALA A 32 33.40 5.30 32.94
CA ALA A 32 33.41 4.20 31.97
C ALA A 32 34.73 4.19 31.18
N ASN A 33 35.28 3.01 30.95
CA ASN A 33 36.56 2.75 30.26
C ASN A 33 37.85 3.10 31.04
N LYS A 34 37.78 3.37 32.35
CA LYS A 34 38.99 3.46 33.17
C LYS A 34 39.60 2.07 33.41
N THR A 35 40.90 1.94 33.17
CA THR A 35 41.66 0.70 33.46
C THR A 35 42.02 0.65 34.94
N ILE A 36 41.76 -0.48 35.59
CA ILE A 36 42.15 -0.71 36.98
C ILE A 36 43.48 -1.47 37.01
N VAL A 37 44.43 -0.99 37.81
CA VAL A 37 45.71 -1.67 38.05
C VAL A 37 45.88 -1.86 39.54
N PHE A 38 46.05 -3.12 39.97
CA PHE A 38 46.36 -3.46 41.35
C PHE A 38 47.78 -4.00 41.44
N LYS A 39 48.52 -3.54 42.46
CA LYS A 39 49.78 -4.16 42.85
C LYS A 39 49.50 -5.18 43.94
N VAL A 40 49.75 -6.45 43.63
CA VAL A 40 49.48 -7.58 44.53
C VAL A 40 50.79 -8.09 45.11
N GLY A 41 50.78 -8.48 46.39
CA GLY A 41 51.94 -9.05 47.09
C GLY A 41 52.30 -10.44 46.59
N GLU A 42 53.52 -10.89 46.88
CA GLU A 42 54.01 -12.21 46.46
C GLU A 42 53.20 -13.32 47.16
N GLY A 43 52.41 -14.07 46.40
CA GLY A 43 51.52 -15.13 46.90
C GLY A 43 50.05 -14.73 47.12
N ASP A 44 49.70 -13.46 46.95
CA ASP A 44 48.31 -12.99 46.98
C ASP A 44 47.72 -12.94 45.56
N SER A 45 46.40 -13.04 45.43
CA SER A 45 45.72 -12.86 44.14
C SER A 45 44.39 -12.13 44.27
N MET A 46 44.01 -11.46 43.18
CA MET A 46 42.73 -10.77 43.04
C MET A 46 42.07 -11.26 41.76
N GLU A 47 40.85 -11.80 41.90
CA GLU A 47 40.04 -12.24 40.78
C GLU A 47 38.86 -11.28 40.63
N GLN A 48 38.66 -10.78 39.41
CA GLN A 48 37.52 -9.96 39.04
C GLN A 48 36.64 -10.74 38.06
N GLU A 49 35.40 -10.96 38.44
CA GLU A 49 34.41 -11.64 37.61
C GLU A 49 33.21 -10.72 37.35
N ARG A 50 32.76 -10.70 36.09
CA ARG A 50 31.52 -10.02 35.74
C ARG A 50 30.36 -10.93 36.14
N VAL A 51 29.52 -10.46 37.06
CA VAL A 51 28.43 -11.25 37.66
C VAL A 51 27.29 -11.50 36.68
N SER A 52 27.20 -10.75 35.58
CA SER A 52 26.20 -11.00 34.54
C SER A 52 26.53 -10.30 33.23
N ASP A 53 26.64 -11.09 32.16
CA ASP A 53 26.69 -10.63 30.76
C ASP A 53 25.38 -10.92 30.01
N GLU A 54 24.54 -11.80 30.57
CA GLU A 54 23.26 -12.16 29.98
C GLU A 54 22.22 -11.06 30.18
N VAL A 55 22.12 -10.17 29.19
CA VAL A 55 20.94 -9.34 29.02
C VAL A 55 19.77 -10.25 28.66
N LYS A 56 19.03 -10.73 29.67
CA LYS A 56 17.79 -11.53 29.49
C LYS A 56 16.62 -10.71 28.93
N GLU A 57 16.82 -9.43 28.67
CA GLU A 57 15.78 -8.50 28.21
C GLU A 57 15.17 -8.89 26.86
N GLY A 58 15.93 -9.55 25.98
CA GLY A 58 15.43 -10.11 24.72
C GLY A 58 14.39 -11.24 24.93
N SER A 59 14.63 -12.11 25.92
CA SER A 59 13.74 -13.26 26.17
C SER A 59 12.32 -12.85 26.59
N PHE A 60 12.19 -11.74 27.33
CA PHE A 60 10.87 -11.22 27.72
C PHE A 60 10.14 -10.57 26.56
N LYS A 61 10.85 -9.88 25.65
CA LYS A 61 10.23 -9.30 24.46
C LYS A 61 9.69 -10.39 23.54
N ASP A 62 10.47 -11.44 23.31
CA ASP A 62 10.04 -12.59 22.49
C ASP A 62 8.86 -13.32 23.11
N TYR A 63 8.88 -13.49 24.44
CA TYR A 63 7.75 -14.08 25.17
C TYR A 63 6.48 -13.24 25.05
N MET A 64 6.59 -11.92 25.23
CA MET A 64 5.45 -11.01 25.07
C MET A 64 4.91 -11.02 23.63
N GLN A 65 5.79 -11.09 22.63
CA GLN A 65 5.36 -11.19 21.25
C GLN A 65 4.57 -12.48 21.00
N ARG A 66 5.02 -13.62 21.53
CA ARG A 66 4.27 -14.88 21.44
C ARG A 66 2.89 -14.80 22.09
N LEU A 67 2.78 -14.16 23.25
CA LEU A 67 1.49 -13.97 23.91
C LEU A 67 0.54 -13.12 23.05
N ILE A 68 1.05 -12.08 22.41
CA ILE A 68 0.26 -11.26 21.49
C ILE A 68 -0.21 -12.10 20.30
N ASP A 69 0.69 -12.90 19.71
CA ASP A 69 0.38 -13.76 18.57
C ASP A 69 -0.66 -14.83 18.93
N ASP A 70 -0.56 -15.46 20.11
CA ASP A 70 -1.52 -16.46 20.60
C ASP A 70 -2.93 -15.88 20.75
N VAL A 71 -3.03 -14.66 21.29
CA VAL A 71 -4.31 -13.95 21.40
C VAL A 71 -4.88 -13.65 20.02
N LEU A 72 -4.07 -13.13 19.09
CA LEU A 72 -4.51 -12.83 17.73
C LEU A 72 -5.04 -14.08 17.01
N ILE A 73 -4.33 -15.21 17.11
CA ILE A 73 -4.74 -16.48 16.52
C ILE A 73 -6.08 -16.94 17.11
N SER A 74 -6.26 -16.82 18.42
CA SER A 74 -7.50 -17.23 19.10
C SER A 74 -8.74 -16.49 18.59
N TYR A 75 -8.60 -15.21 18.21
CA TYR A 75 -9.67 -14.41 17.63
C TYR A 75 -9.65 -14.36 16.10
N SER A 76 -8.75 -15.11 15.45
CA SER A 76 -8.51 -15.02 14.01
C SER A 76 -8.25 -13.58 13.53
N MET A 77 -7.65 -12.75 14.39
CA MET A 77 -7.42 -11.33 14.17
C MET A 77 -6.09 -11.08 13.46
N PRO A 78 -6.08 -10.40 12.32
CA PRO A 78 -4.83 -10.05 11.66
C PRO A 78 -4.13 -8.88 12.38
N GLY A 79 -2.87 -9.06 12.77
CA GLY A 79 -2.12 -8.09 13.58
C GLY A 79 -2.02 -6.67 12.99
N TYR A 80 -1.90 -6.55 11.66
CA TYR A 80 -1.83 -5.24 11.00
C TYR A 80 -3.13 -4.43 11.14
N ARG A 81 -4.29 -5.07 11.40
CA ARG A 81 -5.56 -4.35 11.64
C ARG A 81 -5.59 -3.63 12.98
N ILE A 82 -4.75 -4.05 13.93
CA ILE A 82 -4.63 -3.44 15.26
C ILE A 82 -3.34 -2.62 15.43
N GLY A 83 -2.66 -2.31 14.32
CA GLY A 83 -1.46 -1.48 14.32
C GLY A 83 -0.18 -2.21 14.74
N LEU A 84 -0.20 -3.54 14.83
CA LEU A 84 1.02 -4.32 15.03
C LEU A 84 1.74 -4.47 13.69
N ASN A 85 2.85 -3.75 13.56
CA ASN A 85 3.78 -3.98 12.46
C ASN A 85 4.53 -5.29 12.71
N VAL A 86 4.18 -6.32 11.94
CA VAL A 86 4.96 -7.56 11.92
C VAL A 86 6.24 -7.29 11.14
N GLU A 87 7.30 -6.86 11.84
CA GLU A 87 8.62 -6.70 11.26
C GLU A 87 9.12 -8.06 10.73
N GLY A 88 9.62 -8.08 9.49
CA GLY A 88 10.35 -9.26 8.96
C GLY A 88 9.79 -9.92 7.70
N ARG A 89 8.60 -9.53 7.21
CA ARG A 89 8.14 -9.99 5.88
C ARG A 89 8.48 -8.95 4.82
N LEU A 90 9.62 -9.15 4.15
CA LEU A 90 9.99 -8.53 2.87
C LEU A 90 8.95 -8.89 1.81
N GLY A 91 7.81 -8.22 1.83
CA GLY A 91 6.68 -8.52 0.96
C GLY A 91 5.57 -7.52 1.24
N GLY A 92 5.76 -6.29 0.75
CA GLY A 92 4.80 -5.22 0.93
C GLY A 92 3.40 -5.58 0.43
N THR A 93 2.41 -4.85 0.96
CA THR A 93 1.03 -4.73 0.46
C THR A 93 0.08 -5.93 0.57
N ASN A 94 0.24 -6.84 1.56
CA ASN A 94 -0.79 -7.86 1.85
C ASN A 94 -1.96 -7.40 2.75
N ILE A 95 -2.07 -6.10 3.04
CA ILE A 95 -3.15 -5.55 3.89
C ILE A 95 -4.53 -5.81 3.28
N ARG A 96 -4.66 -5.64 1.95
CA ARG A 96 -5.92 -5.81 1.24
C ARG A 96 -6.35 -7.27 1.23
N GLU A 97 -5.50 -8.17 0.77
CA GLU A 97 -5.77 -9.62 0.72
C GLU A 97 -6.07 -10.15 2.12
N SER A 98 -5.30 -9.74 3.12
CA SER A 98 -5.56 -10.22 4.48
C SER A 98 -6.84 -9.61 5.08
N THR A 99 -7.26 -8.42 4.63
CA THR A 99 -8.58 -7.85 4.97
C THR A 99 -9.71 -8.64 4.31
N GLU A 100 -9.53 -9.07 3.06
CA GLU A 100 -10.44 -9.96 2.34
C GLU A 100 -10.57 -11.31 3.05
N ILE A 101 -9.46 -11.94 3.44
CA ILE A 101 -9.45 -13.21 4.19
C ILE A 101 -10.20 -13.07 5.52
N TYR A 102 -9.92 -12.01 6.28
CA TYR A 102 -10.60 -11.80 7.57
C TYR A 102 -12.10 -11.55 7.40
N LYS A 103 -12.49 -10.77 6.38
CA LYS A 103 -13.90 -10.53 6.08
C LYS A 103 -14.63 -11.85 5.81
N ASN A 104 -14.13 -12.63 4.87
CA ASN A 104 -14.80 -13.85 4.40
C ASN A 104 -14.69 -15.00 5.42
N GLY A 105 -13.59 -15.06 6.19
CA GLY A 105 -13.32 -16.16 7.11
C GLY A 105 -13.85 -15.96 8.53
N VAL A 106 -14.10 -14.72 8.94
CA VAL A 106 -14.48 -14.39 10.33
C VAL A 106 -15.73 -13.53 10.39
N VAL A 107 -15.77 -12.41 9.67
CA VAL A 107 -16.86 -11.44 9.81
C VAL A 107 -18.16 -11.96 9.19
N GLU A 108 -18.14 -12.40 7.94
CA GLU A 108 -19.34 -12.88 7.24
C GLU A 108 -19.98 -14.08 7.95
N PRO A 109 -19.24 -15.13 8.37
CA PRO A 109 -19.84 -16.24 9.13
C PRO A 109 -20.51 -15.79 10.44
N LEU A 110 -19.88 -14.89 11.18
CA LEU A 110 -20.47 -14.37 12.43
C LEU A 110 -21.71 -13.50 12.16
N GLN A 111 -21.76 -12.79 11.02
CA GLN A 111 -22.95 -12.07 10.59
C GLN A 111 -24.08 -13.04 10.26
N GLU A 112 -23.79 -14.11 9.51
CA GLU A 112 -24.76 -15.18 9.19
C GLU A 112 -25.34 -15.82 10.46
N ASP A 113 -24.50 -16.16 11.44
CA ASP A 113 -24.96 -16.71 12.73
C ASP A 113 -25.96 -15.77 13.43
N ILE A 114 -25.68 -14.46 13.44
CA ILE A 114 -26.57 -13.47 14.05
C ILE A 114 -27.86 -13.33 13.23
N GLU A 115 -27.75 -13.27 11.91
CA GLU A 115 -28.90 -13.18 11.01
C GLU A 115 -29.82 -14.38 11.18
N ASP A 116 -29.28 -15.59 11.25
CA ASP A 116 -30.04 -16.83 11.43
C ASP A 116 -30.75 -16.86 12.78
N VAL A 117 -30.05 -16.46 13.85
CA VAL A 117 -30.67 -16.37 15.19
C VAL A 117 -31.82 -15.35 15.17
N VAL A 118 -31.63 -14.17 14.60
CA VAL A 118 -32.68 -13.14 14.55
C VAL A 118 -33.85 -13.60 13.68
N ASN A 119 -33.58 -14.12 12.49
CA ASN A 119 -34.62 -14.57 11.56
C ASN A 119 -35.44 -15.72 12.17
N HIS A 120 -34.78 -16.77 12.65
CA HIS A 120 -35.48 -17.95 13.15
C HIS A 120 -36.10 -17.75 14.53
N LYS A 121 -35.36 -17.16 15.49
CA LYS A 121 -35.84 -17.04 16.88
C LYS A 121 -36.77 -15.85 17.08
N LEU A 122 -36.42 -14.70 16.54
CA LEU A 122 -37.17 -13.47 16.79
C LEU A 122 -38.31 -13.29 15.78
N ILE A 123 -38.03 -13.41 14.49
CA ILE A 123 -39.00 -13.06 13.43
C ILE A 123 -39.99 -14.21 13.18
N GLU A 124 -39.49 -15.41 12.87
CA GLU A 124 -40.35 -16.56 12.57
C GLU A 124 -41.04 -17.11 13.83
N GLN A 125 -40.27 -17.42 14.88
CA GLN A 125 -40.82 -18.02 16.10
C GLN A 125 -41.49 -17.01 17.03
N GLY A 126 -40.92 -15.82 17.18
CA GLY A 126 -41.41 -14.79 18.11
C GLY A 126 -42.55 -13.93 17.54
N LEU A 127 -42.38 -13.44 16.31
CA LEU A 127 -43.34 -12.54 15.67
C LEU A 127 -44.29 -13.25 14.68
N HIS A 128 -44.07 -14.54 14.40
CA HIS A 128 -44.85 -15.33 13.44
C HIS A 128 -44.95 -14.65 12.06
N CYS A 129 -43.85 -14.06 11.61
CA CYS A 129 -43.78 -13.34 10.35
C CYS A 129 -42.80 -14.03 9.40
N GLU A 130 -43.26 -14.44 8.22
CA GLU A 130 -42.40 -15.08 7.20
C GLU A 130 -42.12 -14.15 6.00
N SER A 131 -42.75 -12.96 5.97
CA SER A 131 -42.65 -12.04 4.83
C SER A 131 -41.40 -11.17 4.84
N TYR A 132 -40.69 -11.11 5.97
CA TYR A 132 -39.51 -10.26 6.13
C TYR A 132 -38.31 -11.09 6.59
N LYS A 133 -37.14 -10.74 6.07
CA LYS A 133 -35.86 -11.24 6.55
C LYS A 133 -34.98 -10.09 6.99
N PHE A 134 -34.34 -10.29 8.13
CA PHE A 134 -33.25 -9.47 8.60
C PHE A 134 -31.95 -9.93 7.93
N LYS A 135 -31.19 -8.95 7.40
CA LYS A 135 -29.87 -9.15 6.83
C LYS A 135 -28.99 -7.96 7.17
N LEU A 136 -27.76 -8.20 7.61
CA LEU A 136 -26.74 -7.20 7.83
C LEU A 136 -26.13 -6.78 6.49
N ASN A 137 -25.65 -5.55 6.44
CA ASN A 137 -24.94 -5.08 5.26
C ASN A 137 -23.55 -5.73 5.20
N ASP A 138 -23.18 -6.24 4.02
CA ASP A 138 -21.85 -6.76 3.76
C ASP A 138 -20.81 -5.64 3.92
N LEU A 139 -19.65 -5.98 4.49
CA LEU A 139 -18.56 -5.02 4.59
C LEU A 139 -18.03 -4.67 3.18
N ASP A 140 -18.14 -3.40 2.80
CA ASP A 140 -17.60 -2.93 1.52
C ASP A 140 -16.08 -2.73 1.62
N ILE A 141 -15.35 -3.62 0.95
CA ILE A 141 -13.88 -3.64 0.86
C ILE A 141 -13.38 -3.25 -0.54
N ARG A 142 -14.26 -2.76 -1.41
CA ARG A 142 -13.91 -2.41 -2.79
C ARG A 142 -12.98 -1.21 -2.82
N ASP A 143 -12.04 -1.25 -3.76
CA ASP A 143 -11.32 -0.03 -4.16
C ASP A 143 -12.06 0.57 -5.36
N VAL A 144 -12.90 1.56 -5.04
CA VAL A 144 -13.75 2.26 -6.00
C VAL A 144 -12.91 2.94 -7.09
N ASP A 145 -11.70 3.40 -6.77
CA ASP A 145 -10.80 4.01 -7.74
C ASP A 145 -10.24 2.98 -8.72
N ALA A 146 -9.82 1.81 -8.23
CA ALA A 146 -9.36 0.71 -9.07
C ALA A 146 -10.48 0.19 -9.98
N GLU A 147 -11.70 0.03 -9.46
CA GLU A 147 -12.88 -0.38 -10.22
C GLU A 147 -13.27 0.65 -11.28
N SER A 148 -13.27 1.93 -10.93
CA SER A 148 -13.51 3.04 -11.86
C SER A 148 -12.48 3.06 -12.99
N LYS A 149 -11.18 2.99 -12.66
CA LYS A 149 -10.09 2.90 -13.65
C LYS A 149 -10.24 1.68 -14.56
N ARG A 150 -10.66 0.53 -14.02
CA ARG A 150 -10.95 -0.68 -14.81
C ARG A 150 -12.11 -0.44 -15.78
N CYS A 151 -13.20 0.16 -15.32
CA CYS A 151 -14.35 0.46 -16.18
C CYS A 151 -13.97 1.43 -17.30
N VAL A 152 -13.20 2.48 -17.02
CA VAL A 152 -12.70 3.41 -18.03
C VAL A 152 -11.86 2.69 -19.09
N ARG A 153 -10.96 1.77 -18.68
CA ARG A 153 -10.18 0.95 -19.63
C ARG A 153 -11.06 0.08 -20.52
N LEU A 154 -12.07 -0.57 -19.95
CA LEU A 154 -12.99 -1.43 -20.72
C LEU A 154 -13.89 -0.65 -21.67
N ILE A 155 -14.31 0.55 -21.26
CA ILE A 155 -15.05 1.47 -22.14
C ILE A 155 -14.13 1.91 -23.28
N ASN A 156 -12.90 2.33 -23.00
CA ASN A 156 -11.96 2.77 -24.05
C ASN A 156 -11.59 1.67 -25.04
N ALA A 157 -11.58 0.41 -24.62
CA ALA A 157 -11.35 -0.77 -25.45
C ALA A 157 -12.60 -1.26 -26.19
N ALA A 158 -13.69 -0.48 -26.20
CA ALA A 158 -14.97 -0.83 -26.81
C ALA A 158 -15.55 -2.19 -26.33
N THR A 159 -15.16 -2.66 -25.14
CA THR A 159 -15.59 -3.95 -24.57
C THR A 159 -16.78 -3.80 -23.62
N MET A 160 -17.02 -2.59 -23.08
CA MET A 160 -18.10 -2.29 -22.15
C MET A 160 -18.73 -0.94 -22.49
N THR A 161 -20.05 -0.82 -22.37
CA THR A 161 -20.75 0.46 -22.56
C THR A 161 -20.80 1.29 -21.26
N PRO A 162 -20.91 2.62 -21.33
CA PRO A 162 -21.05 3.46 -20.13
C PRO A 162 -22.23 3.07 -19.23
N ASN A 163 -23.38 2.65 -19.78
CA ASN A 163 -24.52 2.20 -18.99
C ASN A 163 -24.28 0.85 -18.31
N GLN A 164 -23.53 -0.06 -18.95
CA GLN A 164 -23.07 -1.30 -18.30
C GLN A 164 -22.11 -1.01 -17.15
N ALA A 165 -21.18 -0.08 -17.32
CA ALA A 165 -20.28 0.36 -16.26
C ALA A 165 -21.05 1.02 -15.09
N ARG A 166 -22.03 1.89 -15.38
CA ARG A 166 -22.90 2.51 -14.35
C ARG A 166 -23.69 1.49 -13.56
N ASN A 167 -24.25 0.49 -14.23
CA ASN A 167 -24.95 -0.61 -13.57
C ASN A 167 -23.99 -1.38 -12.65
N LYS A 168 -22.80 -1.74 -13.16
CA LYS A 168 -21.77 -2.45 -12.38
C LYS A 168 -21.28 -1.67 -11.16
N LEU A 169 -21.18 -0.34 -11.26
CA LEU A 169 -20.77 0.54 -10.17
C LEU A 169 -21.93 1.00 -9.28
N GLY A 170 -23.17 0.60 -9.57
CA GLY A 170 -24.35 1.01 -8.79
C GLY A 170 -24.70 2.50 -8.89
N LEU A 171 -24.29 3.20 -9.96
CA LEU A 171 -24.43 4.65 -10.12
C LEU A 171 -25.84 5.13 -10.52
N GLY A 172 -26.85 4.26 -10.40
CA GLY A 172 -28.25 4.56 -10.68
C GLY A 172 -28.67 4.40 -12.14
N LYS A 173 -29.76 5.09 -12.53
CA LYS A 173 -30.46 4.85 -13.81
C LYS A 173 -29.55 5.07 -15.04
N PRO A 174 -29.72 4.27 -16.11
CA PRO A 174 -29.07 4.48 -17.40
C PRO A 174 -29.43 5.85 -18.00
N TYR A 175 -28.53 6.42 -18.80
CA TYR A 175 -28.80 7.65 -19.56
C TYR A 175 -28.88 7.36 -21.07
N THR A 176 -29.57 8.24 -21.79
CA THR A 176 -29.76 8.14 -23.24
C THR A 176 -28.43 8.29 -23.97
N GLY A 177 -28.10 7.31 -24.82
CA GLY A 177 -26.83 7.25 -25.55
C GLY A 177 -25.74 6.42 -24.88
N GLY A 178 -25.86 6.10 -23.59
CA GLY A 178 -24.87 5.31 -22.84
C GLY A 178 -24.80 3.82 -23.17
N ASN A 179 -25.63 3.31 -24.08
CA ASN A 179 -25.60 1.92 -24.57
C ASN A 179 -24.72 1.74 -25.82
N LYS A 180 -24.02 2.80 -26.26
CA LYS A 180 -23.09 2.73 -27.38
C LYS A 180 -21.71 2.33 -26.90
N TYR A 181 -20.97 1.61 -27.75
CA TYR A 181 -19.54 1.37 -27.53
C TYR A 181 -18.76 2.60 -28.00
N TYR A 182 -17.74 2.95 -27.24
CA TYR A 182 -16.85 4.06 -27.54
C TYR A 182 -15.44 3.47 -27.67
N MET A 183 -14.65 3.98 -28.60
CA MET A 183 -13.23 3.67 -28.67
C MET A 183 -12.49 4.98 -28.53
N LYS A 184 -11.44 5.00 -27.71
CA LYS A 184 -10.56 6.17 -27.68
C LYS A 184 -9.83 6.20 -29.02
N SER A 185 -10.21 7.10 -29.92
CA SER A 185 -9.49 7.31 -31.18
C SER A 185 -8.04 7.64 -30.84
N GLY A 186 -7.14 6.71 -31.15
CA GLY A 186 -5.78 6.71 -30.64
C GLY A 186 -4.71 6.41 -31.68
N LEU A 187 -5.03 5.69 -32.76
CA LEU A 187 -4.15 5.48 -33.89
C LEU A 187 -5.01 5.27 -35.14
N GLU A 188 -5.10 6.30 -35.97
CA GLU A 188 -5.45 6.14 -37.38
C GLU A 188 -4.20 5.55 -38.05
N GLU A 189 -4.29 4.40 -38.71
CA GLU A 189 -3.26 4.00 -39.65
C GLU A 189 -3.26 5.04 -40.76
N VAL A 190 -2.29 5.95 -40.74
CA VAL A 190 -1.87 6.61 -41.97
C VAL A 190 -1.23 5.49 -42.78
N GLY A 191 -2.04 4.79 -43.58
CA GLY A 191 -1.53 3.85 -44.56
C GLY A 191 -0.43 4.54 -45.36
N GLU A 192 0.56 3.77 -45.80
CA GLU A 192 1.54 4.24 -46.78
C GLU A 192 0.77 4.74 -48.02
N GLU A 193 0.45 6.04 -48.08
CA GLU A 193 0.07 6.68 -49.33
C GLU A 193 1.35 6.68 -50.18
N GLU A 194 1.35 5.94 -51.29
CA GLU A 194 2.30 6.16 -52.39
C GLU A 194 2.28 7.67 -52.72
N LEU A 195 3.30 8.38 -52.24
CA LEU A 195 3.43 9.85 -52.30
C LEU A 195 3.42 10.39 -53.74
N GLU A 196 3.64 9.56 -54.76
CA GLU A 196 3.82 10.03 -56.14
C GLU A 196 2.55 10.56 -56.81
N LYS A 197 1.35 10.01 -56.54
CA LYS A 197 0.14 10.38 -57.33
C LYS A 197 -0.52 11.70 -56.90
N ARG A 198 -0.18 12.23 -55.72
CA ARG A 198 -0.82 13.43 -55.16
C ARG A 198 -0.08 14.72 -55.55
N GLU A 199 1.25 14.65 -55.67
CA GLU A 199 2.06 15.76 -56.17
C GLU A 199 1.72 16.08 -57.62
N ASP A 200 1.59 15.07 -58.49
CA ASP A 200 1.25 15.27 -59.91
C ASP A 200 -0.11 15.95 -60.13
N LYS A 201 -1.12 15.59 -59.34
CA LYS A 201 -2.44 16.25 -59.42
C LYS A 201 -2.40 17.69 -58.93
N PHE A 202 -1.59 17.98 -57.91
CA PHE A 202 -1.47 19.32 -57.36
C PHE A 202 -0.64 20.24 -58.28
N ILE A 203 0.45 19.74 -58.85
CA ILE A 203 1.27 20.46 -59.82
C ILE A 203 0.45 20.78 -61.07
N LYS A 204 -0.28 19.80 -61.61
CA LYS A 204 -1.16 20.02 -62.77
C LYS A 204 -2.25 21.06 -62.51
N ALA A 205 -2.87 21.04 -61.32
CA ALA A 205 -3.85 22.04 -60.94
C ALA A 205 -3.26 23.45 -60.82
N MET A 206 -2.00 23.58 -60.39
CA MET A 206 -1.30 24.86 -60.31
C MET A 206 -0.86 25.38 -61.69
N GLU A 207 -0.49 24.49 -62.61
CA GLU A 207 -0.22 24.86 -64.01
C GLU A 207 -1.50 25.35 -64.71
N ASP A 208 -2.63 24.65 -64.54
CA ASP A 208 -3.92 25.05 -65.09
C ASP A 208 -4.37 26.42 -64.54
N LEU A 209 -4.15 26.67 -63.24
CA LEU A 209 -4.42 27.97 -62.61
C LEU A 209 -3.54 29.09 -63.19
N LYS A 210 -2.24 28.81 -63.38
CA LYS A 210 -1.29 29.78 -63.94
C LYS A 210 -1.64 30.13 -65.39
N GLU A 211 -2.01 29.14 -66.21
CA GLU A 211 -2.52 29.39 -67.56
C GLU A 211 -3.81 30.22 -67.55
N GLY A 212 -4.74 29.92 -66.64
CA GLY A 212 -5.97 30.69 -66.48
C GLY A 212 -5.71 32.16 -66.13
N ILE A 213 -4.76 32.42 -65.22
CA ILE A 213 -4.35 33.77 -64.84
C ILE A 213 -3.66 34.49 -66.01
N SER A 214 -2.83 33.80 -66.79
CA SER A 214 -2.18 34.38 -67.98
C SER A 214 -3.19 34.77 -69.06
N LYS A 215 -4.19 33.91 -69.31
CA LYS A 215 -5.29 34.19 -70.26
C LYS A 215 -6.16 35.37 -69.81
N LEU A 216 -6.33 35.56 -68.50
CA LEU A 216 -7.00 36.73 -67.91
C LEU A 216 -6.17 38.00 -68.00
N ALA A 217 -4.84 37.90 -67.95
CA ALA A 217 -3.94 39.05 -68.06
C ALA A 217 -3.73 39.52 -69.51
N GLU A 218 -3.87 38.62 -70.50
CA GLU A 218 -3.72 38.93 -71.93
C GLU A 218 -5.04 39.24 -72.66
N GLY A 219 -6.19 39.05 -72.00
CA GLY A 219 -7.51 39.41 -72.52
C GLY A 219 -7.96 40.80 -72.08
N ASP A 220 -7.95 41.75 -73.02
CA ASP A 220 -8.49 43.12 -72.94
C ASP A 220 -9.93 43.14 -72.35
N PHE A 221 -10.08 43.24 -71.02
CA PHE A 221 -11.36 43.50 -70.33
C PHE A 221 -11.46 44.92 -69.74
N LEU A 222 -10.62 45.84 -70.22
CA LEU A 222 -10.71 47.28 -69.94
C LEU A 222 -11.14 48.10 -71.16
N LYS A 223 -11.89 47.49 -72.09
CA LYS A 223 -12.56 48.20 -73.19
C LYS A 223 -14.03 47.81 -73.37
N GLU A 224 -14.83 47.78 -72.30
CA GLU A 224 -16.31 47.85 -72.46
C GLU A 224 -17.10 48.19 -71.17
N ALA A 225 -16.50 48.92 -70.22
CA ALA A 225 -17.23 49.43 -69.06
C ALA A 225 -16.90 50.91 -68.79
N GLY A 226 -16.84 51.72 -69.85
CA GLY A 226 -16.58 53.14 -69.74
C GLY A 226 -16.54 53.88 -71.07
N LYS A 227 -17.69 53.97 -71.75
CA LYS A 227 -18.08 55.09 -72.64
C LYS A 227 -19.52 54.88 -73.12
N ASP A 228 -20.36 55.84 -72.72
CA ASP A 228 -21.71 56.20 -73.17
C ASP A 228 -22.82 55.13 -73.23
#